data_AF-A0A0F8ZMY1-F1
#
_entry.id   AF-A0A0F8ZMY1-F1
#
_cell.length_a   1.000
_cell.length_b   1.000
_cell.length_c   1.000
_cell.angle_alpha   90.00
_cell.angle_beta   90.00
_cell.angle_gamma   90.00
#
_symmetry.space_group_name_H-M   'P 1'
#
loop_
_entity.id
_entity.type
_entity.pdbx_description
1 polymer ?
#
loop_
_entity_poly.entity_id
_entity_poly.type
_entity_poly.pdbx_seq_one_letter_code
_entity_poly.pdbx_strand_id
1 'polypeptide(L)'
;VEDLPNFVRADFWGPENFQRNCISRGLTSITPQDKLMVSDIDEIPDPIAIVQNLNSNIHLAMVQKLFYYHVNCLQNQLWRGSILTNYNPSVTPQQLRHSGRGMPNAAPGVTEVVQDGGWHYSFMGGPEKVRCKIENIAESHLIIDKIGDIESIKNKINTQQDLWDRTNDYAKKKIIDIKSKGMAPECIGDFIKKYPHFYFGEYEYE
;
A
#
# COMPACT_ATOMS: atom_id res chain seq x y z
N VAL A 1 -4.52 15.14 19.14
CA VAL A 1 -5.53 14.70 20.12
C VAL A 1 -5.01 13.39 20.67
N GLU A 2 -4.84 13.28 21.98
CA GLU A 2 -4.38 12.05 22.63
C GLU A 2 -5.60 11.28 23.13
N ASP A 3 -6.28 10.57 22.24
CA ASP A 3 -7.56 9.90 22.53
C ASP A 3 -7.60 8.44 22.08
N LEU A 4 -6.42 7.82 21.92
CA LEU A 4 -6.32 6.39 21.68
C LEU A 4 -6.95 5.63 22.86
N PRO A 5 -7.99 4.81 22.65
CA PRO A 5 -8.62 4.08 23.75
C PRO A 5 -7.69 2.97 24.26
N ASN A 6 -7.98 2.45 25.44
CA ASN A 6 -7.24 1.31 25.98
C ASN A 6 -7.51 0.06 25.13
N PHE A 7 -6.44 -0.55 24.63
CA PHE A 7 -6.51 -1.82 23.89
C PHE A 7 -5.80 -2.93 24.67
N VAL A 8 -6.27 -4.16 24.48
CA VAL A 8 -5.59 -5.35 24.97
C VAL A 8 -4.55 -5.79 23.95
N ARG A 9 -3.40 -6.30 24.41
CA ARG A 9 -2.32 -6.76 23.52
C ARG A 9 -2.74 -7.83 22.50
N ALA A 10 -3.77 -8.60 22.83
CA ALA A 10 -4.35 -9.60 21.94
C ALA A 10 -5.05 -8.98 20.71
N ASP A 11 -5.50 -7.72 20.79
CA ASP A 11 -6.07 -6.94 19.69
C ASP A 11 -5.07 -5.86 19.25
N PHE A 12 -3.98 -6.30 18.64
CA PHE A 12 -2.92 -5.41 18.14
C PHE A 12 -3.35 -4.58 16.93
N TRP A 13 -4.50 -4.89 16.31
CA TRP A 13 -5.09 -4.10 15.22
C TRP A 13 -5.97 -2.95 15.71
N GLY A 14 -6.50 -3.04 16.92
CA GLY A 14 -7.37 -2.02 17.51
C GLY A 14 -6.83 -0.59 17.39
N PRO A 15 -5.58 -0.30 17.80
CA PRO A 15 -4.98 1.03 17.66
C PRO A 15 -4.93 1.53 16.21
N GLU A 16 -4.51 0.69 15.27
CA GLU A 16 -4.40 1.04 13.85
C GLU A 16 -5.78 1.33 13.25
N ASN A 17 -6.76 0.47 13.54
CA ASN A 17 -8.13 0.62 13.08
C ASN A 17 -8.76 1.91 13.62
N PHE A 18 -8.52 2.24 14.89
CA PHE A 18 -8.98 3.50 15.48
C PHE A 18 -8.34 4.71 14.79
N GLN A 19 -7.01 4.71 14.62
CA GLN A 19 -6.30 5.80 13.95
C GLN A 19 -6.77 5.97 12.51
N ARG A 20 -7.02 4.88 11.77
CA ARG A 20 -7.58 4.95 10.41
C ARG A 20 -8.98 5.57 10.42
N ASN A 21 -9.83 5.19 11.37
CA ASN A 21 -11.16 5.79 11.50
C ASN A 21 -11.12 7.27 11.87
N CYS A 22 -10.03 7.76 12.45
CA CYS A 22 -9.84 9.18 12.73
C CYS A 22 -9.71 10.04 11.45
N ILE A 23 -9.46 9.43 10.28
CA ILE A 23 -9.51 10.14 8.99
C ILE A 23 -10.85 10.88 8.83
N SER A 24 -11.96 10.30 9.29
CA SER A 24 -13.29 10.93 9.23
C SER A 24 -13.39 12.25 9.97
N ARG A 25 -12.50 12.54 10.94
CA ARG A 25 -12.50 13.81 11.69
C ARG A 25 -12.13 14.99 10.80
N GLY A 26 -11.37 14.76 9.73
CA GLY A 26 -11.01 15.80 8.75
C GLY A 26 -12.09 16.04 7.69
N LEU A 27 -13.08 15.14 7.57
CA LEU A 27 -14.12 15.17 6.54
C LEU A 27 -15.29 16.08 6.92
N THR A 28 -15.00 17.34 7.26
CA THR A 28 -16.01 18.28 7.82
C THR A 28 -16.80 19.06 6.77
N SER A 29 -16.31 19.18 5.53
CA SER A 29 -16.94 19.95 4.44
C SER A 29 -17.30 19.11 3.22
N ILE A 30 -17.33 17.79 3.37
CA ILE A 30 -17.66 16.84 2.29
C ILE A 30 -19.15 16.46 2.36
N THR A 31 -19.75 16.17 1.22
CA THR A 31 -21.15 15.79 1.05
C THR A 31 -21.26 14.39 0.43
N PRO A 32 -22.41 13.69 0.55
CA PRO A 32 -22.59 12.37 -0.09
C PRO A 32 -22.49 12.38 -1.62
N GLN A 33 -22.52 13.56 -2.25
CA GLN A 33 -22.31 13.74 -3.69
C GLN A 33 -20.82 13.71 -4.06
N ASP A 34 -19.92 13.90 -3.10
CA ASP A 34 -18.48 13.91 -3.34
C ASP A 34 -17.90 12.49 -3.39
N LYS A 35 -16.77 12.38 -4.08
CA LYS A 35 -15.95 11.17 -4.05
C LYS A 35 -14.99 11.21 -2.88
N LEU A 36 -14.85 10.06 -2.23
CA LEU A 36 -13.85 9.80 -1.23
C LEU A 36 -12.93 8.68 -1.74
N MET A 37 -11.63 8.87 -1.54
CA MET A 37 -10.66 7.80 -1.67
C MET A 37 -9.94 7.62 -0.33
N VAL A 38 -9.83 6.36 0.11
CA VAL A 38 -9.01 5.99 1.28
C VAL A 38 -7.83 5.18 0.77
N SER A 39 -6.62 5.56 1.16
CA SER A 39 -5.35 4.96 0.70
C SER A 39 -4.28 5.05 1.78
N ASP A 40 -3.36 4.09 1.81
CA ASP A 40 -2.12 4.23 2.58
C ASP A 40 -1.11 5.11 1.82
N ILE A 41 -0.13 5.70 2.52
CA ILE A 41 0.83 6.65 1.92
C ILE A 41 1.76 6.02 0.87
N ASP A 42 2.00 4.71 0.99
CA ASP A 42 2.80 3.93 0.04
C ASP A 42 1.97 3.35 -1.11
N GLU A 43 0.64 3.51 -1.08
CA GLU A 43 -0.31 3.10 -2.11
C GLU A 43 -0.65 4.29 -3.01
N ILE A 44 -0.09 4.33 -4.22
CA ILE A 44 -0.22 5.42 -5.19
C ILE A 44 -1.26 5.01 -6.26
N PRO A 45 -2.49 5.52 -6.20
CA PRO A 45 -3.51 5.20 -7.18
C PRO A 45 -3.22 5.84 -8.54
N ASP A 46 -3.60 5.16 -9.62
CA ASP A 46 -3.46 5.71 -10.98
C ASP A 46 -4.53 6.80 -11.23
N PRO A 47 -4.13 8.07 -11.52
CA PRO A 47 -5.07 9.13 -11.81
C PRO A 47 -5.96 8.85 -13.03
N ILE A 48 -5.48 8.12 -14.03
CA ILE A 48 -6.28 7.74 -15.20
C ILE A 48 -7.39 6.78 -14.78
N ALA A 49 -7.05 5.76 -14.00
CA ALA A 49 -8.01 4.79 -13.49
C ALA A 49 -9.05 5.46 -12.57
N ILE A 50 -8.65 6.46 -11.77
CA ILE A 50 -9.59 7.27 -10.98
C ILE A 50 -10.58 7.99 -11.90
N VAL A 51 -10.09 8.77 -12.87
CA VAL A 51 -10.93 9.61 -13.74
C VAL A 51 -11.95 8.77 -14.52
N GLN A 52 -11.53 7.61 -15.04
CA GLN A 52 -12.41 6.69 -15.76
C GLN A 52 -13.57 6.14 -14.90
N ASN A 53 -13.41 6.15 -13.58
CA ASN A 53 -14.33 5.54 -12.63
C ASN A 53 -15.08 6.55 -11.74
N LEU A 54 -14.92 7.86 -11.97
CA LEU A 54 -15.59 8.91 -11.18
C LEU A 54 -17.12 8.86 -11.24
N ASN A 55 -17.72 8.20 -12.23
CA ASN A 55 -19.19 8.08 -12.31
C ASN A 55 -19.73 6.86 -11.55
N SER A 56 -18.87 5.97 -11.05
CA SER A 56 -19.29 4.75 -10.35
C SER A 56 -19.91 5.07 -8.97
N ASN A 57 -21.05 4.48 -8.64
CA ASN A 57 -21.73 4.67 -7.35
C ASN A 57 -21.51 3.50 -6.37
N ILE A 58 -20.58 2.61 -6.68
CA ILE A 58 -20.18 1.48 -5.83
C ILE A 58 -18.76 1.69 -5.30
N HIS A 59 -18.32 0.82 -4.39
CA HIS A 59 -16.95 0.83 -3.94
C HIS A 59 -16.03 0.21 -5.00
N LEU A 60 -14.89 0.84 -5.26
CA LEU A 60 -13.93 0.40 -6.25
C LEU A 60 -12.55 0.21 -5.60
N ALA A 61 -12.13 -1.04 -5.48
CA ALA A 61 -10.82 -1.41 -4.97
C ALA A 61 -9.77 -1.31 -6.09
N MET A 62 -8.84 -0.39 -5.93
CA MET A 62 -7.75 -0.17 -6.88
C MET A 62 -6.72 -1.29 -6.74
N VAL A 63 -6.59 -2.13 -7.76
CA VAL A 63 -5.61 -3.23 -7.78
C VAL A 63 -4.27 -2.68 -8.25
N GLN A 64 -3.30 -2.68 -7.35
CA GLN A 64 -2.00 -2.06 -7.51
C GLN A 64 -0.90 -3.10 -7.73
N LYS A 65 0.09 -2.74 -8.53
CA LYS A 65 1.34 -3.50 -8.69
C LYS A 65 2.22 -3.30 -7.47
N LEU A 66 2.70 -4.38 -6.87
CA LEU A 66 3.45 -4.35 -5.62
C LEU A 66 4.96 -4.29 -5.86
N PHE A 67 5.60 -3.18 -5.52
CA PHE A 67 7.05 -3.00 -5.59
C PHE A 67 7.69 -3.13 -4.23
N TYR A 68 8.82 -3.83 -4.15
CA TYR A 68 9.57 -4.11 -2.92
C TYR A 68 11.00 -3.63 -3.07
N TYR A 69 11.57 -3.03 -2.03
CA TYR A 69 13.00 -2.65 -1.93
C TYR A 69 13.47 -1.53 -2.86
N HIS A 70 13.08 -1.59 -4.13
CA HIS A 70 13.38 -0.61 -5.17
C HIS A 70 12.16 -0.38 -6.06
N VAL A 71 12.07 0.80 -6.66
CA VAL A 71 10.93 1.22 -7.50
C VAL A 71 10.73 0.36 -8.76
N ASN A 72 11.75 -0.41 -9.16
CA ASN A 72 11.74 -1.31 -10.31
C ASN A 72 11.72 -2.80 -9.92
N CYS A 73 11.58 -3.14 -8.64
CA CYS A 73 11.56 -4.51 -8.15
C CYS A 73 10.11 -4.94 -7.85
N LEU A 74 9.47 -5.54 -8.85
CA LEU A 74 8.07 -5.95 -8.82
C LEU A 74 7.94 -7.33 -8.15
N GLN A 75 7.10 -7.41 -7.13
CA GLN A 75 6.66 -8.67 -6.54
C GLN A 75 5.43 -9.20 -7.30
N ASN A 76 5.37 -10.52 -7.50
CA ASN A 76 4.30 -11.20 -8.23
C ASN A 76 3.00 -11.37 -7.42
N GLN A 77 2.64 -10.33 -6.66
CA GLN A 77 1.42 -10.27 -5.88
C GLN A 77 0.68 -8.99 -6.24
N LEU A 78 -0.57 -9.13 -6.62
CA LEU A 78 -1.47 -7.99 -6.76
C LEU A 78 -1.90 -7.50 -5.38
N TRP A 79 -2.00 -6.17 -5.23
CA TRP A 79 -2.35 -5.54 -3.98
C TRP A 79 -3.64 -4.75 -4.12
N ARG A 80 -4.69 -5.11 -3.39
CA ARG A 80 -5.93 -4.32 -3.36
C ARG A 80 -5.76 -3.17 -2.37
N GLY A 81 -5.18 -2.06 -2.84
CA GLY A 81 -4.80 -0.92 -2.01
C GLY A 81 -5.95 0.04 -1.81
N SER A 82 -5.83 1.21 -2.44
CA SER A 82 -6.77 2.32 -2.33
C SER A 82 -8.19 1.91 -2.70
N ILE A 83 -9.18 2.56 -2.08
CA ILE A 83 -10.60 2.36 -2.40
C ILE A 83 -11.27 3.68 -2.73
N LEU A 84 -11.88 3.75 -3.92
CA LEU A 84 -12.68 4.89 -4.40
C LEU A 84 -14.16 4.61 -4.14
N THR A 85 -14.90 5.59 -3.62
CA THR A 85 -16.32 5.47 -3.32
C THR A 85 -17.00 6.85 -3.32
N ASN A 86 -18.33 6.89 -3.33
CA ASN A 86 -19.05 8.05 -2.82
C ASN A 86 -18.86 8.16 -1.31
N TYR A 87 -18.80 9.39 -0.81
CA TYR A 87 -18.78 9.61 0.64
C TYR A 87 -20.07 9.13 1.30
N ASN A 88 -19.94 8.40 2.40
CA ASN A 88 -21.06 7.99 3.25
C ASN A 88 -20.68 8.21 4.72
N PRO A 89 -21.33 9.12 5.45
CA PRO A 89 -20.97 9.43 6.85
C PRO A 89 -21.20 8.25 7.81
N SER A 90 -22.00 7.25 7.41
CA SER A 90 -22.27 6.04 8.20
C SER A 90 -21.23 4.93 7.99
N VAL A 91 -20.24 5.15 7.11
CA VAL A 91 -19.20 4.17 6.80
C VAL A 91 -17.84 4.68 7.26
N THR A 92 -17.11 3.85 7.99
CA THR A 92 -15.78 4.22 8.48
C THR A 92 -14.68 3.94 7.44
N PRO A 93 -13.56 4.68 7.49
CA PRO A 93 -12.38 4.39 6.68
C PRO A 93 -11.87 2.95 6.81
N GLN A 94 -11.95 2.34 8.00
CA GLN A 94 -11.59 0.93 8.19
C GLN A 94 -12.54 -0.01 7.44
N GLN A 95 -13.85 0.24 7.49
CA GLN A 95 -14.84 -0.56 6.76
C GLN A 95 -14.59 -0.50 5.25
N LEU A 96 -14.25 0.67 4.71
CA LEU A 96 -13.86 0.83 3.31
C LEU A 96 -12.61 0.01 2.98
N ARG A 97 -11.56 0.07 3.83
CA ARG A 97 -10.37 -0.78 3.63
C ARG A 97 -10.73 -2.27 3.62
N HIS A 98 -11.56 -2.71 4.56
CA HIS A 98 -12.03 -4.10 4.59
C HIS A 98 -12.77 -4.50 3.32
N SER A 99 -13.62 -3.62 2.76
CA SER A 99 -14.29 -3.86 1.47
C SER A 99 -13.29 -4.14 0.36
N GLY A 100 -12.26 -3.29 0.22
CA GLY A 100 -11.22 -3.49 -0.79
C GLY A 100 -10.44 -4.80 -0.62
N ARG A 101 -10.23 -5.22 0.63
CA ARG A 101 -9.51 -6.45 0.99
C ARG A 101 -10.37 -7.72 1.01
N GLY A 102 -11.70 -7.61 0.85
CA GLY A 102 -12.61 -8.74 1.01
C GLY A 102 -12.63 -9.30 2.44
N MET A 103 -12.44 -8.43 3.44
CA MET A 103 -12.42 -8.81 4.86
C MET A 103 -13.80 -8.72 5.51
N PRO A 104 -14.03 -9.45 6.62
CA PRO A 104 -15.23 -9.27 7.44
C PRO A 104 -15.38 -7.82 7.95
N ASN A 105 -16.59 -7.42 8.35
CA ASN A 105 -16.89 -6.05 8.79
C ASN A 105 -16.51 -4.99 7.74
N ALA A 106 -16.73 -5.32 6.47
CA ALA A 106 -16.62 -4.42 5.34
C ALA A 106 -17.76 -3.39 5.31
N ALA A 107 -17.58 -2.30 4.56
CA ALA A 107 -18.65 -1.36 4.29
C ALA A 107 -19.79 -2.07 3.54
N PRO A 108 -21.06 -1.75 3.86
CA PRO A 108 -22.20 -2.32 3.16
C PRO A 108 -22.22 -1.86 1.70
N GLY A 109 -22.58 -2.77 0.79
CA GLY A 109 -22.71 -2.47 -0.63
C GLY A 109 -21.86 -3.39 -1.50
N VAL A 110 -21.83 -3.09 -2.79
CA VAL A 110 -21.03 -3.82 -3.77
C VAL A 110 -19.63 -3.22 -3.84
N THR A 111 -18.62 -4.09 -3.89
CA THR A 111 -17.24 -3.70 -4.16
C THR A 111 -16.75 -4.42 -5.41
N GLU A 112 -16.34 -3.64 -6.41
CA GLU A 112 -15.67 -4.16 -7.60
C GLU A 112 -14.18 -3.81 -7.58
N VAL A 113 -13.42 -4.48 -8.44
CA VAL A 113 -11.98 -4.27 -8.57
C VAL A 113 -11.67 -3.51 -9.84
N VAL A 114 -10.82 -2.50 -9.74
CA VAL A 114 -10.25 -1.79 -10.89
C VAL A 114 -8.84 -2.32 -11.10
N GLN A 115 -8.66 -3.08 -12.19
CA GLN A 115 -7.33 -3.56 -12.59
C GLN A 115 -6.44 -2.39 -13.01
N ASP A 116 -5.14 -2.55 -12.84
CA ASP A 116 -4.15 -1.49 -13.11
C ASP A 116 -4.47 -0.17 -12.38
N GLY A 117 -5.04 -0.27 -11.17
CA GLY A 117 -5.45 0.87 -10.35
C GLY A 117 -4.31 1.61 -9.66
N GLY A 118 -3.05 1.29 -9.94
CA GLY A 118 -1.88 2.02 -9.45
C GLY A 118 -0.72 1.14 -8.99
N TRP A 119 0.04 1.63 -8.00
CA TRP A 119 1.32 1.08 -7.57
C TRP A 119 1.43 1.13 -6.04
N HIS A 120 1.93 0.07 -5.42
CA HIS A 120 2.22 0.00 -3.98
C HIS A 120 3.72 -0.15 -3.78
N TYR A 121 4.36 0.82 -3.12
CA TYR A 121 5.82 0.84 -2.91
C TYR A 121 6.18 0.48 -1.49
N SER A 122 6.37 -0.81 -1.21
CA SER A 122 6.66 -1.30 0.14
C SER A 122 8.15 -1.56 0.39
N PHE A 123 8.53 -1.54 1.67
CA PHE A 123 9.88 -1.90 2.15
C PHE A 123 11.03 -1.20 1.41
N MET A 124 10.89 0.09 1.14
CA MET A 124 11.89 0.91 0.46
C MET A 124 12.88 1.57 1.44
N GLY A 125 14.01 2.06 0.92
CA GLY A 125 14.92 2.94 1.67
C GLY A 125 16.05 2.25 2.44
N GLY A 126 16.38 0.99 2.10
CA GLY A 126 17.50 0.27 2.67
C GLY A 126 17.18 -0.54 3.94
N PRO A 127 18.13 -1.37 4.41
CA PRO A 127 17.86 -2.39 5.42
C PRO A 127 17.40 -1.82 6.77
N GLU A 128 17.91 -0.66 7.19
CA GLU A 128 17.51 0.00 8.44
C GLU A 128 16.08 0.54 8.36
N LYS A 129 15.69 1.12 7.22
CA LYS A 129 14.30 1.61 7.02
C LYS A 129 13.31 0.46 6.90
N VAL A 130 13.71 -0.63 6.25
CA VAL A 130 12.92 -1.86 6.19
C VAL A 130 12.70 -2.43 7.58
N ARG A 131 13.78 -2.57 8.37
CA ARG A 131 13.67 -3.04 9.76
C ARG A 131 12.77 -2.13 10.60
N CYS A 132 12.99 -0.82 10.55
CA CYS A 132 12.18 0.17 11.24
C CYS A 132 10.69 0.07 10.86
N LYS A 133 10.36 -0.09 9.56
CA LYS A 133 8.97 -0.32 9.11
C LYS A 133 8.39 -1.56 9.78
N ILE A 134 9.10 -2.68 9.77
CA ILE A 134 8.60 -3.96 10.32
C ILE A 134 8.46 -3.90 11.83
N GLU A 135 9.32 -3.16 12.53
CA GLU A 135 9.21 -2.93 13.99
C GLU A 135 7.97 -2.09 14.36
N ASN A 136 7.38 -1.36 13.41
CA ASN A 136 6.29 -0.40 13.65
C ASN A 136 4.96 -0.72 12.96
N ILE A 137 4.82 -1.90 12.34
CA ILE A 137 3.51 -2.41 11.87
C ILE A 137 2.81 -3.23 12.95
N ALA A 138 1.48 -3.30 12.91
CA ALA A 138 0.67 -3.95 13.94
C ALA A 138 1.09 -5.41 14.21
N GLU A 139 1.41 -6.17 13.16
CA GLU A 139 1.78 -7.58 13.26
C GLU A 139 3.25 -7.82 13.60
N SER A 140 4.04 -6.77 13.88
CA SER A 140 5.49 -6.85 14.08
C SER A 140 5.90 -8.03 14.98
N HIS A 141 5.25 -8.15 16.13
CA HIS A 141 5.50 -9.20 17.13
C HIS A 141 5.31 -10.66 16.64
N LEU A 142 4.65 -10.87 15.50
CA LEU A 142 4.44 -12.19 14.89
C LEU A 142 5.47 -12.53 13.81
N ILE A 143 6.18 -11.52 13.29
CA ILE A 143 6.95 -11.63 12.05
C ILE A 143 8.38 -11.09 12.15
N ILE A 144 8.70 -10.27 13.15
CA ILE A 144 10.00 -9.61 13.27
C ILE A 144 11.15 -10.61 13.44
N ASP A 145 10.96 -11.67 14.21
CA ASP A 145 12.02 -12.67 14.44
C ASP A 145 12.36 -13.50 13.19
N LYS A 146 11.51 -13.45 12.17
CA LYS A 146 11.63 -14.27 10.95
C LYS A 146 12.47 -13.60 9.86
N ILE A 147 12.77 -12.31 9.95
CA ILE A 147 13.45 -11.59 8.86
C ILE A 147 14.99 -11.62 8.96
N GLY A 148 15.52 -11.87 10.16
CA GLY A 148 16.95 -11.85 10.46
C GLY A 148 17.46 -10.49 10.95
N ASP A 149 18.79 -10.33 10.93
CA ASP A 149 19.46 -9.08 11.29
C ASP A 149 19.60 -8.11 10.10
N ILE A 150 20.23 -6.95 10.32
CA ILE A 150 20.42 -5.92 9.28
C ILE A 150 21.21 -6.46 8.09
N GLU A 151 22.25 -7.28 8.31
CA GLU A 151 23.02 -7.88 7.21
C GLU A 151 22.20 -8.92 6.43
N SER A 152 21.36 -9.69 7.11
CA SER A 152 20.40 -10.61 6.47
C SER A 152 19.41 -9.84 5.59
N ILE A 153 18.83 -8.74 6.10
CA ILE A 153 17.91 -7.89 5.34
C ILE A 153 18.62 -7.28 4.12
N LYS A 154 19.85 -6.78 4.31
CA LYS A 154 20.68 -6.23 3.24
C LYS A 154 20.95 -7.26 2.15
N ASN A 155 21.32 -8.48 2.52
CA ASN A 155 21.52 -9.56 1.56
C ASN A 155 20.22 -9.90 0.80
N LYS A 156 19.08 -9.94 1.49
CA LYS A 156 17.77 -10.18 0.87
C LYS A 156 17.37 -9.07 -0.10
N ILE A 157 17.64 -7.81 0.24
CA ILE A 157 17.42 -6.66 -0.64
C ILE A 157 18.29 -6.77 -1.91
N ASN A 158 19.58 -7.07 -1.75
CA ASN A 158 20.55 -7.14 -2.85
C ASN A 158 20.28 -8.30 -3.81
N THR A 159 19.75 -9.41 -3.31
CA THR A 159 19.42 -10.61 -4.09
C THR A 159 17.94 -10.70 -4.49
N GLN A 160 17.14 -9.68 -4.13
CA GLN A 160 15.68 -9.63 -4.32
C GLN A 160 14.95 -10.84 -3.72
N GLN A 161 15.52 -11.45 -2.68
CA GLN A 161 14.89 -12.51 -1.91
C GLN A 161 13.72 -11.96 -1.09
N ASP A 162 12.72 -12.79 -0.80
CA ASP A 162 11.63 -12.42 0.10
C ASP A 162 12.10 -12.20 1.54
N LEU A 163 11.55 -11.18 2.23
CA LEU A 163 11.92 -10.85 3.61
C LEU A 163 11.70 -12.02 4.57
N TRP A 164 10.70 -12.85 4.32
CA TRP A 164 10.32 -14.01 5.15
C TRP A 164 10.65 -15.34 4.49
N ASP A 165 11.55 -15.34 3.51
CA ASP A 165 12.04 -16.55 2.84
C ASP A 165 10.93 -17.41 2.20
N ARG A 166 9.81 -16.77 1.85
CA ARG A 166 8.69 -17.43 1.15
C ARG A 166 9.10 -17.74 -0.29
N THR A 167 8.87 -18.98 -0.71
CA THR A 167 9.21 -19.47 -2.06
C THR A 167 8.00 -19.57 -2.99
N ASN A 168 6.80 -19.28 -2.48
CA ASN A 168 5.58 -19.26 -3.27
C ASN A 168 5.67 -18.26 -4.42
N ASP A 169 4.94 -18.54 -5.50
CA ASP A 169 5.00 -17.73 -6.71
C ASP A 169 4.66 -16.25 -6.48
N TYR A 170 3.72 -15.96 -5.56
CA TYR A 170 3.33 -14.60 -5.24
C TYR A 170 4.41 -13.77 -4.53
N ALA A 171 5.37 -14.43 -3.86
CA ALA A 171 6.43 -13.77 -3.10
C ALA A 171 7.67 -13.46 -3.95
N LYS A 172 7.77 -14.10 -5.13
CA LYS A 172 8.88 -13.91 -6.07
C LYS A 172 8.91 -12.48 -6.58
N LYS A 173 10.13 -12.00 -6.81
CA LYS A 173 10.40 -10.65 -7.30
C LYS A 173 11.10 -10.71 -8.64
N LYS A 174 10.89 -9.68 -9.45
CA LYS A 174 11.58 -9.46 -10.73
C LYS A 174 11.94 -7.99 -10.86
N ILE A 175 13.14 -7.74 -11.36
CA ILE A 175 13.52 -6.40 -11.81
C ILE A 175 12.86 -6.18 -13.17
N ILE A 176 12.17 -5.05 -13.32
CA ILE A 176 11.45 -4.70 -14.54
C ILE A 176 11.94 -3.37 -15.11
N ASP A 177 11.71 -3.18 -16.40
CA ASP A 177 11.77 -1.86 -17.00
C ASP A 177 10.49 -1.08 -16.62
N ILE A 178 10.67 -0.01 -15.85
CA ILE A 178 9.58 0.86 -15.38
C ILE A 178 9.18 1.91 -16.41
N LYS A 179 9.94 2.09 -17.50
CA LYS A 179 9.57 2.99 -18.61
C LYS A 179 8.45 2.41 -19.46
N SER A 180 8.25 1.10 -19.40
CA SER A 180 7.13 0.42 -20.03
C SER A 180 5.79 0.96 -19.54
N LYS A 181 4.85 1.20 -20.46
CA LYS A 181 3.55 1.82 -20.16
C LYS A 181 2.82 1.10 -19.02
N GLY A 182 2.40 1.87 -18.02
CA GLY A 182 1.63 1.38 -16.86
C GLY A 182 2.47 0.64 -15.80
N MET A 183 3.80 0.61 -15.92
CA MET A 183 4.68 -0.01 -14.91
C MET A 183 5.01 0.92 -13.75
N ALA A 184 4.93 2.24 -13.94
CA ALA A 184 5.16 3.22 -12.88
C ALA A 184 4.36 4.52 -13.13
N PRO A 185 4.17 5.38 -12.12
CA PRO A 185 3.63 6.73 -12.30
C PRO A 185 4.49 7.54 -13.27
N GLU A 186 3.88 8.48 -14.00
CA GLU A 186 4.60 9.35 -14.95
C GLU A 186 5.75 10.13 -14.29
N CYS A 187 5.59 10.51 -13.02
CA CYS A 187 6.59 11.24 -12.25
C CYS A 187 7.76 10.38 -11.72
N ILE A 188 7.80 9.07 -11.99
CA ILE A 188 8.82 8.17 -11.41
C ILE A 188 10.23 8.54 -11.84
N GLY A 189 10.41 9.07 -13.07
CA GLY A 189 11.72 9.48 -13.58
C GLY A 189 12.32 10.62 -12.75
N ASP A 190 11.51 11.64 -12.42
CA ASP A 190 11.93 12.76 -11.57
C ASP A 190 12.27 12.28 -10.15
N PHE A 191 11.51 11.32 -9.62
CA PHE A 191 11.79 10.71 -8.33
C PHE A 191 13.15 10.00 -8.34
N ILE A 192 13.45 9.19 -9.36
CA ILE A 192 14.72 8.47 -9.47
C ILE A 192 15.88 9.43 -9.66
N LYS A 193 15.71 10.48 -10.47
CA LYS A 193 16.73 11.53 -10.64
C LYS A 193 17.11 12.19 -9.32
N LYS A 194 16.13 12.43 -8.45
CA LYS A 194 16.34 13.00 -7.12
C LYS A 194 16.87 11.98 -6.11
N TYR A 195 16.45 10.72 -6.23
CA TYR A 195 16.74 9.65 -5.28
C TYR A 195 17.21 8.36 -5.99
N PRO A 196 18.40 8.36 -6.63
CA PRO A 196 18.83 7.25 -7.49
C PRO A 196 18.99 5.92 -6.75
N HIS A 197 19.28 5.96 -5.46
CA HIS A 197 19.43 4.78 -4.60
C HIS A 197 18.12 3.98 -4.39
N PHE A 198 16.96 4.51 -4.80
CA PHE A 198 15.70 3.75 -4.80
C PHE A 198 15.51 2.89 -6.07
N TYR A 199 16.39 3.02 -7.06
CA TYR A 199 16.38 2.19 -8.27
C TYR A 199 17.45 1.10 -8.15
N PHE A 200 17.11 -0.14 -8.53
CA PHE A 200 18.09 -1.23 -8.55
C PHE A 200 18.85 -1.22 -9.87
N GLY A 201 20.19 -1.10 -9.78
CA GLY A 201 21.09 -1.03 -10.94
C GLY A 201 21.34 0.40 -11.43
N GLU A 202 21.85 0.54 -12.65
CA GLU A 202 22.04 1.84 -13.29
C GLU A 202 20.74 2.28 -13.99
N TYR A 203 20.36 3.55 -13.81
CA TYR A 203 19.21 4.14 -14.47
C TYR A 203 19.67 5.07 -15.60
N GLU A 204 19.30 4.75 -16.83
CA GLU A 204 19.58 5.58 -18.00
C GLU A 204 18.56 6.71 -18.11
N TYR A 205 19.02 7.93 -17.83
CA TYR A 205 18.26 9.16 -18.06
C TYR A 205 18.16 9.44 -19.56
N GLU A 206 16.94 9.78 -20.01
CA GLU A 206 16.72 10.36 -21.34
C GLU A 206 16.95 11.87 -21.35
#